data_AF-A0A0F9QGM6-F1
#
_entry.id   AF-A0A0F9QGM6-F1
#
_cell.length_a   1.000
_cell.length_b   1.000
_cell.length_c   1.000
_cell.angle_alpha   90.00
_cell.angle_beta   90.00
_cell.angle_gamma   90.00
#
_symmetry.space_group_name_H-M   'P 1'
#
loop_
_entity.id
_entity.type
_entity.pdbx_description
1 polymer ?
#
loop_
_entity_poly.entity_id
_entity_poly.type
_entity_poly.pdbx_seq_one_letter_code
_entity_poly.pdbx_strand_id
1 'polypeptide(L)' 'MVKVKNPEEIAKLVTSGSYKKKRIFSITAHIDHGKTTATDYLLRRAGLMRPEDAGQLQMTDSDLD' A
#
# COMPACT_ATOMS: atom_id res chain seq x y z
N MET A 1 -10.66 4.18 -7.60
CA MET A 1 -10.28 2.86 -7.05
C MET A 1 -9.14 2.28 -7.88
N VAL A 2 -8.00 1.99 -7.25
CA VAL A 2 -6.78 1.58 -7.98
C VAL A 2 -6.90 0.13 -8.46
N LYS A 3 -6.46 -0.13 -9.69
CA LYS A 3 -6.43 -1.48 -10.26
C LYS A 3 -5.19 -2.23 -9.76
N VAL A 4 -5.40 -3.19 -8.87
CA VAL A 4 -4.35 -4.09 -8.38
C VAL A 4 -4.11 -5.21 -9.39
N LYS A 5 -2.85 -5.47 -9.71
CA LYS A 5 -2.46 -6.58 -10.59
C LYS A 5 -2.55 -7.90 -9.80
N ASN A 6 -3.20 -8.91 -10.38
CA ASN A 6 -3.35 -10.26 -9.79
C ASN A 6 -3.96 -10.29 -8.37
N PRO A 7 -5.18 -9.74 -8.16
CA PRO A 7 -5.75 -9.59 -6.82
C PRO A 7 -5.96 -10.92 -6.07
N GLU A 8 -6.36 -12.00 -6.76
CA GLU A 8 -6.58 -13.31 -6.13
C GLU A 8 -5.29 -13.95 -5.61
N GLU A 9 -4.20 -13.81 -6.36
CA GLU A 9 -2.88 -14.32 -5.97
C GLU A 9 -2.36 -13.61 -4.73
N ILE A 10 -2.49 -12.27 -4.69
CA ILE A 10 -2.12 -11.45 -3.54
C ILE A 10 -2.97 -11.86 -2.32
N ALA A 11 -4.28 -12.02 -2.47
CA ALA A 11 -5.17 -12.43 -1.40
C ALA A 11 -4.74 -13.79 -0.81
N LYS A 12 -4.36 -14.75 -1.66
CA LYS A 12 -3.83 -16.05 -1.24
C LYS A 12 -2.49 -15.91 -0.48
N LEU A 13 -1.55 -15.12 -0.99
CA LEU A 13 -0.27 -14.87 -0.31
C LEU A 13 -0.45 -14.25 1.09
N VAL A 14 -1.38 -13.31 1.21
CA VAL A 14 -1.71 -12.64 2.48
C VAL A 14 -2.39 -13.59 3.45
N THR A 15 -3.33 -14.42 3.01
CA THR A 15 -4.17 -15.24 3.90
C THR A 15 -3.59 -16.62 4.23
N SER A 16 -2.94 -17.31 3.29
CA SER A 16 -2.58 -18.73 3.44
C SER A 16 -1.08 -19.02 3.62
N GLY A 17 -0.19 -18.03 3.45
CA GLY A 17 1.27 -18.22 3.57
C GLY A 17 1.78 -18.28 5.03
N SER A 18 2.98 -18.85 5.23
CA SER A 18 3.66 -18.88 6.54
C SER A 18 3.97 -17.48 7.07
N TYR A 19 3.67 -17.21 8.34
CA TYR A 19 4.00 -15.95 9.01
C TYR A 19 5.50 -15.63 9.05
N LYS A 20 6.39 -16.62 8.98
CA LYS A 20 7.85 -16.38 8.93
C LYS A 20 8.28 -15.51 7.75
N LYS A 21 7.50 -15.56 6.65
CA LYS A 21 7.72 -14.79 5.43
C LYS A 21 6.96 -13.46 5.40
N LYS A 22 6.12 -13.19 6.40
CA LYS A 22 5.32 -11.96 6.49
C LYS A 22 6.01 -10.95 7.41
N ARG A 23 5.88 -9.67 7.09
CA ARG A 23 6.28 -8.56 7.94
C ARG A 23 5.07 -7.65 8.08
N ILE A 24 4.48 -7.66 9.27
CA ILE A 24 3.32 -6.85 9.61
C ILE A 24 3.86 -5.68 10.43
N PHE A 25 3.75 -4.47 9.91
CA PHE A 25 4.28 -3.26 10.51
C PHE A 25 3.41 -2.06 10.15
N SER A 26 3.56 -0.98 10.90
CA SER A 26 2.91 0.31 10.66
C SER A 26 3.93 1.41 10.41
N ILE A 27 3.52 2.46 9.69
CA ILE A 27 4.29 3.70 9.52
C ILE A 27 3.60 4.77 10.36
N THR A 28 4.28 5.26 11.39
CA THR A 28 3.77 6.29 12.30
C THR A 28 4.67 7.51 12.26
N ALA A 29 4.06 8.70 12.19
CA ALA A 29 4.76 9.98 12.25
C ALA A 29 3.77 11.10 12.60
N HIS A 30 4.29 12.25 13.01
CA HIS A 30 3.48 13.44 13.25
C HIS A 30 2.80 13.96 11.97
N ILE A 31 1.79 14.82 12.11
CA ILE A 31 1.09 15.46 10.99
C ILE A 31 2.12 16.13 10.06
N ASP A 32 1.89 16.06 8.76
CA ASP A 32 2.78 16.60 7.70
C ASP A 32 4.19 16.01 7.61
N HIS A 33 4.47 14.89 8.27
CA HIS A 33 5.77 14.19 8.16
C HIS A 33 5.84 13.18 7.01
N GLY A 34 4.95 13.28 6.01
CA GLY A 34 5.04 12.47 4.80
C GLY A 34 4.72 10.97 4.96
N LYS A 35 3.91 10.59 5.96
CA LYS A 35 3.45 9.18 6.14
C LYS A 35 2.79 8.63 4.88
N THR A 36 1.87 9.41 4.30
CA THR A 36 1.11 9.06 3.10
C THR A 36 2.05 8.94 1.89
N THR A 37 2.96 9.91 1.72
CA THR A 37 4.00 9.88 0.67
C THR A 37 4.92 8.65 0.77
N ALA A 38 5.34 8.29 1.98
CA ALA A 38 6.18 7.11 2.21
C ALA A 38 5.45 5.80 1.87
N THR A 39 4.16 5.71 2.21
CA THR A 39 3.32 4.56 1.90
C THR A 39 3.12 4.39 0.40
N ASP A 40 2.78 5.48 -0.30
CA ASP A 40 2.61 5.48 -1.77
C ASP A 40 3.90 5.04 -2.49
N TYR A 41 5.07 5.49 -2.01
CA TYR A 41 6.35 5.05 -2.57
C TYR A 41 6.55 3.54 -2.47
N LEU A 42 6.23 2.93 -1.32
CA LEU A 42 6.35 1.48 -1.12
C LEU A 42 5.39 0.70 -2.03
N LEU A 43 4.14 1.16 -2.16
CA LEU A 43 3.13 0.53 -3.02
C LEU A 43 3.54 0.61 -4.50
N ARG A 44 4.06 1.75 -4.95
CA ARG A 44 4.64 1.91 -6.29
C ARG A 44 5.83 0.99 -6.50
N ARG A 45 6.77 0.94 -5.55
CA ARG A 45 7.96 0.08 -5.65
C ARG A 45 7.61 -1.41 -5.68
N ALA A 46 6.55 -1.81 -4.99
CA ALA A 46 6.01 -3.16 -5.01
C ALA A 46 5.22 -3.50 -6.30
N GLY A 47 5.02 -2.53 -7.20
CA GLY A 47 4.23 -2.72 -8.42
C GLY A 47 2.72 -2.80 -8.17
N LEU A 48 2.25 -2.36 -6.99
CA LEU A 48 0.84 -2.32 -6.61
C LEU A 48 0.16 -1.00 -6.99
N MET A 49 0.93 -0.04 -7.50
CA MET A 49 0.50 1.30 -7.89
C MET A 49 1.20 1.71 -9.20
N ARG A 50 0.49 2.42 -10.08
CA ARG A 50 1.11 2.97 -11.29
C ARG A 50 2.06 4.12 -10.93
N PRO A 51 3.17 4.33 -11.66
CA PRO A 51 4.11 5.41 -11.36
C PRO A 51 3.47 6.80 -11.35
N GLU A 52 2.45 6.99 -12.19
CA GLU A 52 1.66 8.20 -12.38
C GLU A 52 0.82 8.56 -11.14
N ASP A 53 0.41 7.53 -10.37
CA ASP A 53 -0.57 7.65 -9.28
C ASP A 53 0.10 7.90 -7.92
N ALA A 54 1.43 7.76 -7.84
CA ALA A 54 2.18 7.83 -6.59
C ALA A 54 2.29 9.26 -6.05
N GLY A 55 1.82 9.48 -4.83
CA GLY A 55 1.84 10.78 -4.16
C GLY A 55 0.72 11.74 -4.57
N GLN A 56 -0.13 11.37 -5.55
CA GLN A 56 -1.30 12.17 -5.95
C GLN A 56 -2.62 11.59 -5.44
N LEU A 57 -2.75 10.26 -5.44
CA LEU A 57 -4.00 9.59 -5.06
C LEU A 57 -4.19 9.42 -3.56
N GLN A 58 -3.15 9.69 -2.75
CA GLN A 58 -3.13 9.47 -1.30
C GLN A 58 -3.83 8.15 -0.94
N MET A 59 -3.30 7.00 -1.37
CA MET A 59 -4.04 5.73 -1.39
C MET A 59 -4.72 5.31 -0.08
N THR A 60 -4.24 5.82 1.04
CA THR A 60 -4.70 5.52 2.40
C THR A 60 -5.63 6.58 2.99
N ASP A 61 -5.75 7.74 2.37
CA ASP A 61 -6.66 8.82 2.75
C ASP A 61 -7.79 8.89 1.72
N SER A 62 -9.02 8.64 2.16
CA SER A 62 -10.21 8.85 1.33
C SER A 62 -11.26 9.61 2.12
N ASP A 63 -11.79 10.69 1.54
CA ASP A 63 -12.90 11.48 2.09
C ASP A 63 -14.26 10.78 2.01
N LEU A 64 -14.28 9.48 1.67
CA LEU A 64 -15.49 8.68 1.62
C LEU A 64 -15.80 8.20 3.05
N ASP A 65 -16.73 8.90 3.69
CA ASP A 65 -17.45 8.44 4.89
C ASP A 65 -18.17 7.10 4.64
#